data_AF-A0A3G9JQY1-F1
#
_entry.id   AF-A0A3G9JQY1-F1
#
_cell.length_a   1.000
_cell.length_b   1.000
_cell.length_c   1.000
_cell.angle_alpha   90.00
_cell.angle_beta   90.00
_cell.angle_gamma   90.00
#
_symmetry.space_group_name_H-M   'P 1'
#
loop_
_entity.id
_entity.type
_entity.pdbx_description
1 polymer ?
#
loop_
_entity_poly.entity_id
_entity_poly.type
_entity_poly.pdbx_seq_one_letter_code
_entity_poly.pdbx_strand_id
1 'polypeptide(L)' 'MILGQEIIYTLAMFISQSMDDQDLSDEQFKRRFGVYKQTYRKMVESVKSVALRELLCK' A
#
# COMPACT_ATOMS: atom_id res chain seq x y z
N MET A 1 13.91 -13.68 3.43
CA MET A 1 12.75 -12.95 4.00
C MET A 1 11.89 -12.30 2.92
N ILE A 2 11.81 -12.87 1.71
CA ILE A 2 11.39 -12.13 0.50
C ILE A 2 9.89 -12.31 0.19
N LEU A 3 9.33 -13.50 0.42
CA LEU A 3 7.95 -13.81 0.02
C LEU A 3 6.89 -12.96 0.75
N GLY A 4 7.05 -12.72 2.05
CA GLY A 4 6.09 -11.93 2.82
C GLY A 4 6.07 -10.45 2.40
N GLN A 5 7.21 -9.91 1.98
CA GLN A 5 7.36 -8.51 1.63
C GLN A 5 6.83 -8.23 0.21
N GLU A 6 7.06 -9.14 -0.73
CA GLU A 6 6.48 -9.10 -2.08
C GLU A 6 4.95 -9.24 -2.07
N ILE A 7 4.40 -10.08 -1.18
CA ILE A 7 2.94 -10.21 -1.01
C ILE A 7 2.35 -8.89 -0.47
N ILE A 8 2.96 -8.29 0.55
CA ILE A 8 2.51 -7.02 1.11
C ILE A 8 2.59 -5.90 0.06
N TYR A 9 3.66 -5.86 -0.73
CA TYR A 9 3.83 -4.88 -1.80
C TYR A 9 2.78 -5.04 -2.91
N THR A 10 2.55 -6.27 -3.37
CA THR A 10 1.55 -6.57 -4.41
C THR A 10 0.14 -6.21 -3.93
N LEU A 11 -0.20 -6.53 -2.68
CA LEU A 11 -1.49 -6.19 -2.09
C LEU A 11 -1.67 -4.67 -1.95
N ALA A 12 -0.62 -3.95 -1.54
CA ALA A 12 -0.60 -2.50 -1.45
C ALA A 12 -0.76 -1.81 -2.82
N MET A 13 -0.17 -2.37 -3.88
CA MET A 13 -0.35 -1.87 -5.25
C MET A 13 -1.80 -2.05 -5.72
N PHE A 14 -2.37 -3.24 -5.51
CA PHE A 14 -3.73 -3.56 -5.92
C PHE A 14 -4.79 -2.68 -5.24
N ILE A 15 -4.67 -2.48 -3.93
CA ILE A 15 -5.58 -1.60 -3.18
C ILE A 15 -5.40 -0.14 -3.61
N SER A 16 -4.18 0.32 -3.91
CA SER A 16 -3.95 1.69 -4.40
C SER A 16 -4.58 1.92 -5.77
N GLN A 17 -4.43 0.99 -6.72
CA GLN A 17 -5.13 1.07 -8.02
C GLN A 17 -6.64 1.09 -7.83
N SER A 18 -7.17 0.22 -6.97
CA SER A 18 -8.60 0.19 -6.67
C SER A 18 -9.10 1.50 -6.05
N MET A 19 -8.26 2.24 -5.31
CA MET A 19 -8.60 3.56 -4.77
C MET A 19 -8.68 4.62 -5.85
N ASP A 20 -7.71 4.65 -6.76
CA ASP A 20 -7.61 5.64 -7.83
C ASP A 20 -8.68 5.39 -8.91
N ASP A 21 -8.95 4.14 -9.26
CA ASP A 21 -9.94 3.76 -10.28
C ASP A 21 -11.39 3.97 -9.82
N GLN A 22 -11.68 3.84 -8.53
CA GLN A 22 -13.03 3.97 -7.96
C GLN A 22 -13.30 5.34 -7.32
N ASP A 23 -12.31 6.24 -7.33
CA ASP A 23 -12.33 7.58 -6.72
C ASP A 23 -12.98 7.60 -5.32
N LEU A 24 -12.61 6.63 -4.48
CA LEU A 24 -13.24 6.43 -3.16
C LEU A 24 -12.95 7.62 -2.25
N SER A 25 -14.00 8.17 -1.64
CA SER A 25 -13.84 9.18 -0.58
C SER A 25 -13.16 8.60 0.66
N ASP A 26 -12.58 9.45 1.51
CA ASP A 26 -11.91 9.01 2.75
C ASP A 26 -12.83 8.15 3.65
N GLU A 27 -14.12 8.49 3.72
CA GLU A 27 -15.11 7.75 4.50
C GLU A 27 -15.48 6.41 3.87
N GLN A 28 -15.64 6.36 2.54
CA GLN A 28 -15.89 5.10 1.84
C GLN A 28 -14.69 4.15 1.96
N PHE A 29 -13.49 4.69 1.83
CA PHE A 29 -12.26 3.94 2.00
C PHE A 29 -12.14 3.38 3.42
N LYS A 30 -12.37 4.23 4.44
CA LYS A 30 -12.36 3.82 5.85
C LYS A 30 -13.40 2.74 6.16
N ARG A 31 -14.61 2.85 5.61
CA ARG A 31 -15.66 1.84 5.79
C ARG A 31 -15.29 0.49 5.16
N ARG A 32 -14.64 0.51 4.00
CA ARG A 32 -14.30 -0.72 3.25
C ARG A 32 -13.07 -1.43 3.78
N PHE A 33 -12.05 -0.68 4.19
CA PHE A 33 -10.74 -1.22 4.56
C PHE A 33 -10.41 -1.07 6.05
N GLY A 34 -11.26 -0.41 6.83
CA GLY A 34 -11.07 -0.21 8.27
C GLY A 34 -9.93 0.73 8.65
N VAL A 35 -9.31 1.40 7.67
CA VAL A 35 -8.15 2.27 7.88
C VAL A 35 -8.35 3.62 7.18
N TYR A 36 -7.78 4.68 7.74
CA TYR A 36 -7.80 6.00 7.10
C TYR A 36 -6.93 6.01 5.85
N LYS A 37 -7.41 6.68 4.77
CA LYS A 37 -6.72 6.80 3.48
C LYS A 37 -5.30 7.36 3.64
N GLN A 38 -5.12 8.32 4.55
CA GLN A 38 -3.81 8.92 4.85
C GLN A 38 -2.85 7.91 5.51
N THR A 39 -3.32 7.14 6.49
CA THR A 39 -2.51 6.10 7.16
C THR A 39 -2.09 5.03 6.17
N TYR A 40 -3.02 4.62 5.30
CA TYR A 40 -2.75 3.68 4.22
C TYR A 40 -1.65 4.21 3.28
N ARG A 41 -1.73 5.46 2.81
CA ARG A 41 -0.68 6.06 1.95
C ARG A 41 0.72 6.01 2.59
N LYS A 42 0.83 6.35 3.87
CA LYS A 42 2.11 6.27 4.61
C LYS A 42 2.65 4.83 4.68
N MET A 43 1.76 3.84 4.86
CA MET A 43 2.14 2.44 4.84
C MET A 43 2.70 2.03 3.47
N VAL A 44 2.01 2.39 2.38
CA VAL A 44 2.46 2.08 1.02
C VAL A 44 3.82 2.72 0.72
N GLU A 45 4.03 3.97 1.12
CA GLU A 45 5.34 4.65 0.99
C GLU A 45 6.44 3.95 1.78
N SER A 46 6.13 3.49 2.99
CA SER A 46 7.09 2.74 3.81
C SER A 46 7.47 1.41 3.16
N VAL A 47 6.51 0.64 2.65
CA VAL A 47 6.77 -0.62 1.95
C VAL A 47 7.59 -0.38 0.68
N LYS A 48 7.28 0.67 -0.09
CA LYS A 48 8.09 1.11 -1.25
C LYS A 48 9.53 1.43 -0.85
N SER A 49 9.73 2.16 0.24
CA SER A 49 11.06 2.53 0.74
C SER A 49 11.90 1.31 1.14
N VAL A 50 11.28 0.32 1.78
CA VAL A 50 11.97 -0.92 2.17
C VAL A 50 12.33 -1.76 0.94
N ALA A 51 11.40 -1.91 -0.01
CA ALA A 51 11.68 -2.61 -1.26
C ALA A 51 12.82 -1.95 -2.05
N LEU A 52 12.84 -0.61 -2.11
CA LEU A 52 13.89 0.15 -2.78
C LEU A 52 15.25 0.01 -2.06
N ARG A 53 15.27 0.02 -0.73
CA ARG A 53 16.49 -0.21 0.07
C ARG A 53 17.06 -1.61 -0.14
N GLU A 54 16.22 -2.64 -0.17
CA GLU A 54 16.69 -4.00 -0.43
C GLU A 54 17.23 -4.18 -1.86
N LEU A 55 16.72 -3.41 -2.83
CA LEU A 55 17.20 -3.44 -4.21
C LEU A 55 18.51 -2.66 -4.41
N LEU A 56 18.72 -1.57 -3.66
CA LEU A 56 19.95 -0.75 -3.69
C LEU A 56 21.11 -1.34 -2.88
N CYS A 57 20.83 -2.22 -1.91
CA CYS A 57 21.84 -2.89 -1.08
C CYS A 57 22.21 -4.31 -1.57
N LYS A 58 21.70 -4.74 -2.73
CA LYS A 58 22.14 -5.94 -3.45
C LYS A 58 23.04 -5.56 -4.62
#